data_AF-F5NQ71-F1
#
_entry.id   AF-F5NQ71-F1
#
_cell.length_a   1.000
_cell.length_b   1.000
_cell.length_c   1.000
_cell.angle_alpha   90.00
_cell.angle_beta   90.00
_cell.angle_gamma   90.00
#
_symmetry.space_group_name_H-M   'P 1'
#
loop_
_entity.id
_entity.type
_entity.pdbx_description
1 polymer ?
#
loop_
_entity_poly.entity_id
_entity_poly.type
_entity_poly.pdbx_seq_one_letter_code
_entity_poly.pdbx_strand_id
1 'polypeptide(L)'
;MLKNICAPLAELPVDELLDILPSLITSSPELTEMPYDGSDLNSAVPGEASQVFAGESTGSKSALAKYCQDMTALAREGNIDPVTGREHEIRTMTDILLRRRQNNPLLTGEAGVGKTAVVEGFALAIAGGEVPPSLRNVRLLSLDVGALLAGASMKGEFESRLKALLEEAAHSPQPVILFVDEVHTLVVHPVRGMLPTC
;
A
#
# COMPACT_ATOMS: atom_id res chain seq x y z
N MET A 1 31.95 -31.43 -7.12
CA MET A 1 31.20 -32.08 -6.03
C MET A 1 30.39 -33.32 -6.45
N LEU A 2 30.37 -33.74 -7.73
CA LEU A 2 29.56 -34.90 -8.17
C LEU A 2 30.23 -36.29 -7.95
N LYS A 3 31.55 -36.33 -7.73
CA LYS A 3 32.34 -37.57 -7.65
C LYS A 3 32.07 -38.46 -6.42
N ASN A 4 31.32 -37.98 -5.43
CA ASN A 4 31.08 -38.68 -4.16
C ASN A 4 29.66 -39.27 -4.02
N ILE A 5 28.83 -39.24 -5.08
CA ILE A 5 27.42 -39.67 -5.00
C ILE A 5 27.25 -41.15 -5.39
N CYS A 6 27.97 -41.65 -6.41
CA CYS A 6 27.94 -43.06 -6.83
C CYS A 6 29.10 -43.38 -7.79
N ALA A 7 29.58 -44.64 -7.82
CA ALA A 7 30.73 -45.07 -8.63
C ALA A 7 30.64 -44.76 -10.15
N PRO A 8 29.48 -44.90 -10.83
CA PRO A 8 29.36 -44.57 -12.26
C PRO A 8 29.44 -43.07 -12.56
N LEU A 9 29.12 -42.21 -11.58
CA LEU A 9 29.18 -40.75 -11.72
C LEU A 9 30.59 -40.18 -11.49
N ALA A 10 31.51 -41.00 -10.97
CA ALA A 10 32.90 -40.58 -10.73
C ALA A 10 33.75 -40.56 -12.00
N GLU A 11 33.37 -41.34 -13.01
CA GLU A 11 34.06 -41.47 -14.31
C GLU A 11 33.60 -40.44 -15.35
N LEU A 12 32.59 -39.62 -15.04
CA LEU A 12 32.13 -38.60 -15.97
C LEU A 12 33.18 -37.46 -16.08
N PRO A 13 33.65 -37.12 -17.29
CA PRO A 13 34.48 -35.96 -17.52
C PRO A 13 33.62 -34.70 -17.38
N VAL A 14 33.46 -34.23 -16.14
CA VAL A 14 32.60 -33.11 -15.78
C VAL A 14 32.98 -31.85 -16.57
N ASP A 15 34.28 -31.67 -16.83
CA ASP A 15 34.80 -30.50 -17.54
C ASP A 15 34.38 -30.52 -19.03
N GLU A 16 34.45 -31.68 -19.71
CA GLU A 16 33.93 -31.81 -21.09
C GLU A 16 32.40 -31.67 -21.15
N LEU A 17 31.69 -32.18 -20.14
CA LEU A 17 30.24 -32.03 -20.04
C LEU A 17 29.81 -30.57 -19.93
N LEU A 18 30.55 -29.75 -19.17
CA LEU A 18 30.26 -28.33 -19.04
C LEU A 18 30.45 -27.58 -20.38
N ASP A 19 31.40 -28.00 -21.20
CA ASP A 19 31.64 -27.40 -22.52
C ASP A 19 30.59 -27.85 -23.56
N ILE A 20 30.10 -29.10 -23.46
CA ILE A 20 29.14 -29.67 -24.42
C ILE A 20 27.69 -29.30 -24.07
N LEU A 21 27.35 -29.19 -22.79
CA LEU A 21 25.99 -28.92 -22.31
C LEU A 21 25.33 -27.70 -22.98
N PRO A 22 25.98 -26.54 -23.14
CA PRO A 22 25.39 -25.40 -23.83
C PRO A 22 24.89 -25.76 -25.23
N SER A 23 25.69 -26.50 -26.01
CA SER A 23 25.31 -26.88 -27.38
C SER A 23 24.12 -27.85 -27.43
N LEU A 24 24.01 -28.75 -26.45
CA LEU A 24 22.90 -29.70 -26.34
C LEU A 24 21.60 -29.01 -25.90
N ILE A 25 21.67 -28.02 -25.01
CA ILE A 25 20.50 -27.31 -24.51
C ILE A 25 19.96 -26.32 -25.56
N THR A 26 20.83 -25.75 -26.40
CA THR A 26 20.45 -24.72 -27.39
C THR A 26 19.55 -25.28 -28.51
N SER A 27 19.58 -26.60 -28.75
CA SER A 27 18.72 -27.28 -29.73
C SER A 27 17.43 -27.83 -29.12
N SER A 28 17.18 -27.58 -27.83
CA SER A 28 15.96 -28.03 -27.16
C SER A 28 14.76 -27.18 -27.59
N PRO A 29 13.61 -27.79 -27.96
CA PRO A 29 12.40 -27.07 -28.34
C PRO A 29 11.82 -26.25 -27.18
N GLU A 30 12.13 -26.60 -25.93
CA GLU A 30 11.67 -25.86 -24.74
C GLU A 30 12.26 -24.45 -24.63
N LEU A 31 13.34 -24.15 -25.35
CA LEU A 31 13.87 -22.78 -25.41
C LEU A 31 12.93 -21.82 -26.16
N THR A 32 12.00 -22.35 -26.97
CA THR A 32 11.04 -21.58 -27.77
C THR A 32 9.62 -21.68 -27.23
N GLU A 33 9.39 -22.51 -26.20
CA GLU A 33 8.07 -22.61 -25.58
C GLU A 33 7.82 -21.41 -24.66
N MET A 34 6.80 -20.62 -24.99
CA MET A 34 6.31 -19.59 -24.10
C MET A 34 5.46 -20.23 -22.99
N PRO A 35 5.52 -19.72 -21.75
CA PRO A 35 4.64 -20.18 -20.69
C PRO A 35 3.18 -19.94 -21.09
N TYR A 36 2.43 -21.02 -21.35
CA TYR A 36 1.02 -20.95 -21.68
C TYR A 36 0.20 -21.32 -20.44
N ASP A 37 -0.32 -20.31 -19.72
CA ASP A 37 -1.13 -20.51 -18.51
C ASP A 37 -2.64 -20.72 -18.82
N GLY A 38 -3.00 -20.80 -20.10
CA GLY A 38 -4.38 -21.00 -20.56
C GLY A 38 -5.27 -19.76 -20.44
N SER A 39 -4.73 -18.60 -20.09
CA SER A 39 -5.44 -17.32 -20.17
C SER A 39 -5.05 -16.58 -21.45
N ASP A 40 -6.02 -16.07 -22.21
CA ASP A 40 -5.82 -15.28 -23.44
C ASP A 40 -5.27 -13.87 -23.14
N LEU A 41 -4.21 -13.77 -22.33
CA LEU A 41 -3.55 -12.52 -21.95
C LEU A 41 -2.06 -12.62 -22.27
N ASN A 42 -1.51 -11.57 -22.89
CA ASN A 42 -0.11 -11.54 -23.32
C ASN A 42 0.86 -11.81 -22.14
N SER A 43 1.64 -12.88 -22.27
CA SER A 43 2.68 -13.29 -21.33
C SER A 43 3.83 -12.30 -21.31
N ALA A 44 4.10 -11.67 -20.15
CA ALA A 44 5.24 -10.79 -19.94
C ALA A 44 6.56 -11.58 -19.86
N VAL A 45 7.59 -11.10 -20.56
CA VAL A 45 8.90 -11.74 -20.65
C VAL A 45 9.74 -11.44 -19.39
N PRO A 46 10.28 -12.44 -18.67
CA PRO A 46 11.12 -12.19 -17.49
C PRO A 46 12.54 -11.75 -17.91
N GLY A 47 12.89 -10.49 -17.68
CA GLY A 47 14.24 -9.99 -17.98
C GLY A 47 14.41 -8.46 -18.02
N GLU A 48 13.33 -7.69 -18.15
CA GLU A 48 13.38 -6.21 -18.18
C GLU A 48 13.41 -5.54 -16.79
N ALA A 49 13.76 -6.26 -15.73
CA ALA A 49 13.76 -5.71 -14.37
C ALA A 49 15.05 -4.95 -13.97
N SER A 50 15.97 -4.64 -14.91
CA SER A 50 17.26 -4.04 -14.52
C SER A 50 17.76 -2.86 -15.35
N GLN A 51 16.91 -2.21 -16.16
CA GLN A 51 17.27 -0.92 -16.79
C GLN A 51 16.25 0.21 -16.57
N VAL A 52 15.36 0.12 -15.57
CA VAL A 52 14.51 1.27 -15.17
C VAL A 52 15.26 2.18 -14.19
N PHE A 53 16.43 2.67 -14.60
CA PHE A 53 17.10 3.82 -14.01
C PHE A 53 17.64 4.74 -15.10
N ALA A 54 16.78 5.13 -16.04
CA ALA A 54 16.93 6.40 -16.77
C ALA A 54 15.69 6.63 -17.66
N GLY A 55 14.86 7.58 -17.23
CA GLY A 55 14.01 8.34 -18.14
C GLY A 55 12.71 7.67 -18.57
N GLU A 56 11.69 7.79 -17.73
CA GLU A 56 10.37 8.21 -18.21
C GLU A 56 9.58 8.78 -17.03
N SER A 57 9.38 10.10 -17.07
CA SER A 57 8.48 10.85 -16.22
C SER A 57 7.03 10.51 -16.55
N THR A 58 6.61 9.27 -16.33
CA THR A 58 5.20 8.96 -16.10
C THR A 58 4.94 9.39 -14.66
N GLY A 59 4.33 10.57 -14.50
CA GLY A 59 4.27 11.32 -13.24
C GLY A 59 4.14 10.40 -12.03
N SER A 60 5.17 10.38 -11.17
CA SER A 60 5.20 9.61 -9.94
C SER A 60 3.89 9.90 -9.20
N LYS A 61 2.91 8.99 -9.31
CA LYS A 61 1.65 9.16 -8.62
C LYS A 61 2.02 9.25 -7.14
N SER A 62 1.74 10.42 -6.56
CA SER A 62 1.82 10.75 -5.15
C SER A 62 1.49 9.51 -4.30
N ALA A 63 2.27 9.20 -3.26
CA ALA A 63 1.98 8.08 -2.37
C ALA A 63 0.60 8.26 -1.73
N LEU A 64 0.21 9.51 -1.43
CA LEU A 64 -1.16 9.84 -1.02
C LEU A 64 -2.20 9.46 -2.08
N ALA A 65 -1.93 9.68 -3.37
CA ALA A 65 -2.84 9.29 -4.44
C ALA A 65 -2.90 7.78 -4.70
N LYS A 66 -1.87 7.03 -4.30
CA LYS A 66 -1.82 5.56 -4.43
C LYS A 66 -2.52 4.84 -3.29
N TYR A 67 -2.39 5.36 -2.07
CA TYR A 67 -2.80 4.65 -0.85
C TYR A 67 -3.90 5.36 -0.07
N CYS A 68 -4.34 6.55 -0.51
CA CYS A 68 -5.44 7.26 0.14
C CYS A 68 -6.53 7.64 -0.86
N GLN A 69 -7.73 7.81 -0.32
CA GLN A 69 -8.89 8.34 -1.02
C GLN A 69 -9.27 9.71 -0.45
N ASP A 70 -9.46 10.72 -1.30
CA ASP A 70 -9.82 12.07 -0.86
C ASP A 70 -11.33 12.17 -0.59
N MET A 71 -11.70 12.03 0.68
CA MET A 71 -13.09 12.13 1.14
C MET A 71 -13.66 13.54 0.93
N THR A 72 -12.82 14.58 1.05
CA THR A 72 -13.27 15.95 0.79
C THR A 72 -13.55 16.21 -0.69
N ALA A 73 -12.81 15.58 -1.60
CA ALA A 73 -13.10 15.63 -3.03
C ALA A 73 -14.42 14.92 -3.34
N LEU A 74 -14.61 13.70 -2.82
CA LEU A 74 -15.87 12.96 -2.99
C LEU A 74 -17.07 13.72 -2.44
N ALA A 75 -16.93 14.37 -1.29
CA ALA A 75 -17.97 15.22 -0.71
C ALA A 75 -18.33 16.39 -1.65
N ARG A 76 -17.35 17.05 -2.26
CA ARG A 76 -17.59 18.15 -3.22
C ARG A 76 -18.22 17.68 -4.51
N GLU A 77 -17.92 16.44 -4.93
CA GLU A 77 -18.50 15.80 -6.11
C GLU A 77 -19.91 15.25 -5.87
N GLY A 78 -20.37 15.22 -4.62
CA GLY A 78 -21.68 14.65 -4.25
C GLY A 78 -21.69 13.12 -4.18
N ASN A 79 -20.53 12.48 -4.07
CA ASN A 79 -20.37 11.04 -3.98
C ASN A 79 -20.48 10.49 -2.55
N ILE A 80 -20.72 11.35 -1.56
CA ILE A 80 -20.96 10.99 -0.16
C ILE A 80 -22.41 11.31 0.19
N ASP A 81 -23.12 10.31 0.72
CA ASP A 81 -24.50 10.46 1.15
C ASP A 81 -24.64 11.45 2.32
N PRO A 82 -25.73 12.22 2.38
CA PRO A 82 -25.95 13.17 3.45
C PRO A 82 -26.09 12.46 4.80
N VAL A 83 -25.26 12.86 5.77
CA VAL A 83 -25.24 12.30 7.12
C VAL A 83 -26.14 13.13 8.04
N THR A 84 -27.04 12.47 8.77
CA THR A 84 -27.98 13.12 9.71
C THR A 84 -27.84 12.55 11.12
N GLY A 85 -28.05 13.38 12.14
CA GLY A 85 -28.08 12.95 13.55
C GLY A 85 -26.70 12.65 14.15
N ARG A 86 -25.63 13.13 13.51
CA ARG A 86 -24.22 12.97 13.94
C ARG A 86 -23.52 14.30 14.19
N GLU A 87 -24.28 15.39 14.30
CA GLU A 87 -23.76 16.75 14.41
C GLU A 87 -22.94 16.94 15.70
N HIS A 88 -23.32 16.25 16.78
CA HIS A 88 -22.60 16.31 18.04
C HIS A 88 -21.20 15.67 17.95
N GLU A 89 -21.11 14.49 17.33
CA GLU A 89 -19.85 13.77 17.13
C GLU A 89 -18.93 14.52 16.16
N ILE A 90 -19.47 15.06 15.06
CA ILE A 90 -18.73 15.88 14.09
C ILE A 90 -18.17 17.15 14.76
N ARG A 91 -18.99 17.84 15.58
CA ARG A 91 -18.53 19.00 16.34
C ARG A 91 -17.45 18.63 17.35
N THR A 92 -17.62 17.52 18.06
CA THR A 92 -16.63 17.03 19.03
C THR A 92 -15.30 16.70 18.34
N MET A 93 -15.34 16.04 17.18
CA MET A 93 -14.15 15.77 16.36
C MET A 93 -13.46 17.06 15.94
N THR A 94 -14.23 18.04 15.45
CA THR A 94 -13.74 19.37 15.08
C THR A 94 -13.03 20.05 16.25
N ASP A 95 -13.65 20.05 17.43
CA ASP A 95 -13.10 20.67 18.64
C ASP A 95 -11.81 19.97 19.10
N ILE A 96 -11.71 18.64 18.97
CA ILE A 96 -10.50 17.87 19.28
C ILE A 96 -9.36 18.25 18.34
N LEU A 97 -9.61 18.32 17.02
CA LEU A 97 -8.60 18.67 16.02
C LEU A 97 -7.98 20.06 16.26
N LEU A 98 -8.74 20.98 16.85
CA LEU A 98 -8.29 22.35 17.16
C LEU A 98 -7.53 22.48 18.50
N ARG A 99 -7.38 21.40 19.28
CA ARG A 99 -6.67 21.43 20.57
C ARG A 99 -5.16 21.61 20.37
N ARG A 100 -4.52 22.23 21.36
CA ARG A 100 -3.03 22.35 21.40
C ARG A 100 -2.33 21.02 21.73
N ARG A 101 -3.00 20.12 22.42
CA ARG A 101 -2.47 18.81 22.87
C ARG A 101 -3.55 17.77 22.65
N GLN A 102 -3.14 16.54 22.31
CA GLN A 102 -4.05 15.42 22.06
C GLN A 102 -5.10 15.78 21.00
N ASN A 103 -4.64 16.30 19.87
CA ASN A 103 -5.47 16.75 18.75
C ASN A 103 -5.81 15.65 17.75
N ASN A 104 -5.57 14.38 18.09
CA ASN A 104 -5.91 13.23 17.26
C ASN A 104 -7.22 12.60 17.81
N PRO A 105 -8.38 12.84 17.17
CA PRO A 105 -9.63 12.24 17.60
C PRO A 105 -9.62 10.73 17.40
N LEU A 106 -10.22 9.98 18.34
CA LEU A 106 -10.40 8.54 18.25
C LEU A 106 -11.89 8.22 18.39
N LEU A 107 -12.49 7.69 17.32
CA LEU A 107 -13.89 7.29 17.32
C LEU A 107 -14.03 5.90 17.95
N THR A 108 -14.61 5.84 19.13
CA THR A 108 -14.88 4.60 19.87
C THR A 108 -16.35 4.20 19.76
N GLY A 109 -16.63 2.92 19.90
CA GLY A 109 -17.97 2.34 19.74
C GLY A 109 -17.91 0.91 19.22
N GLU A 110 -19.04 0.21 19.26
CA GLU A 110 -19.16 -1.14 18.71
C GLU A 110 -18.99 -1.14 17.18
N ALA A 111 -18.70 -2.30 16.60
CA ALA A 111 -18.66 -2.44 15.15
C ALA A 111 -20.06 -2.19 14.57
N GLY A 112 -20.14 -1.50 13.43
CA GLY A 112 -21.41 -1.25 12.73
C GLY A 112 -22.24 -0.06 13.25
N VAL A 113 -21.79 0.66 14.27
CA VAL A 113 -22.52 1.87 14.78
C VAL A 113 -22.43 3.10 13.84
N GLY A 114 -21.72 2.98 12.71
CA GLY A 114 -21.56 4.06 11.73
C GLY A 114 -20.48 5.09 12.10
N LYS A 115 -19.33 4.64 12.61
CA LYS A 115 -18.18 5.55 12.88
C LYS A 115 -17.70 6.25 11.60
N THR A 116 -17.68 5.50 10.49
CA THR A 116 -17.35 6.01 9.16
C THR A 116 -18.31 7.12 8.73
N ALA A 117 -19.60 7.01 9.06
CA ALA A 117 -20.59 8.06 8.77
C ALA A 117 -20.26 9.39 9.48
N VAL A 118 -19.65 9.35 10.68
CA VAL A 118 -19.19 10.58 11.35
C VAL A 118 -18.06 11.24 10.55
N VAL A 119 -17.16 10.46 9.96
CA VAL A 119 -16.03 10.95 9.16
C VAL A 119 -16.51 11.49 7.81
N GLU A 120 -17.45 10.80 7.16
CA GLU A 120 -18.13 11.24 5.95
C GLU A 120 -18.88 12.56 6.18
N GLY A 121 -19.62 12.65 7.30
CA GLY A 121 -20.29 13.89 7.71
C GLY A 121 -19.30 15.03 7.97
N PHE A 122 -18.13 14.74 8.53
CA PHE A 122 -17.06 15.73 8.68
C PHE A 122 -16.48 16.15 7.32
N ALA A 123 -16.34 15.23 6.35
CA ALA A 123 -15.92 15.55 4.99
C ALA A 123 -16.92 16.50 4.30
N LEU A 124 -18.22 16.22 4.43
CA LEU A 124 -19.30 17.09 3.96
C LEU A 124 -19.24 18.48 4.61
N ALA A 125 -19.02 18.55 5.93
CA ALA A 125 -18.89 19.81 6.65
C ALA A 125 -17.69 20.63 6.16
N ILE A 126 -16.54 20.00 5.90
CA ILE A 126 -15.38 20.68 5.29
C ILE A 126 -15.72 21.17 3.88
N ALA A 127 -16.32 20.33 3.04
CA ALA A 127 -16.67 20.66 1.66
C ALA A 127 -17.67 21.83 1.57
N GLY A 128 -18.66 21.86 2.47
CA GLY A 128 -19.64 22.95 2.60
C GLY A 128 -19.13 24.19 3.32
N GLY A 129 -17.94 24.16 3.91
CA GLY A 129 -17.38 25.28 4.68
C GLY A 129 -18.04 25.49 6.05
N GLU A 130 -18.76 24.49 6.56
CA GLU A 130 -19.44 24.44 7.86
C GLU A 130 -18.48 24.12 9.02
N VAL A 131 -17.18 24.35 8.81
CA VAL A 131 -16.12 24.18 9.81
C VAL A 131 -15.46 25.51 10.15
N PRO A 132 -14.80 25.61 11.33
CA PRO A 132 -14.04 26.80 11.70
C PRO A 132 -12.99 27.18 10.63
N PRO A 133 -12.62 28.47 10.52
CA PRO A 133 -11.74 28.96 9.46
C PRO A 133 -10.43 28.18 9.30
N SER A 134 -9.86 27.70 10.41
CA SER A 134 -8.63 26.90 10.43
C SER A 134 -8.72 25.56 9.68
N LEU A 135 -9.93 25.02 9.48
CA LEU A 135 -10.17 23.72 8.86
C LEU A 135 -10.79 23.80 7.46
N ARG A 136 -11.15 24.99 6.97
CA ARG A 136 -11.87 25.13 5.68
C ARG A 136 -11.06 24.68 4.46
N ASN A 137 -9.75 24.86 4.50
CA ASN A 137 -8.84 24.54 3.40
C ASN A 137 -8.04 23.27 3.67
N VAL A 138 -8.61 22.30 4.38
CA VAL A 138 -7.95 21.04 4.72
C VAL A 138 -8.48 19.92 3.82
N ARG A 139 -7.65 18.93 3.52
CA ARG A 139 -8.08 17.69 2.85
C ARG A 139 -8.27 16.59 3.87
N LEU A 140 -9.38 15.86 3.77
CA LEU A 140 -9.60 14.64 4.55
C LEU A 140 -9.30 13.44 3.66
N LEU A 141 -8.24 12.69 4.00
CA LEU A 141 -7.81 11.52 3.25
C LEU A 141 -8.10 10.27 4.07
N SER A 142 -8.82 9.31 3.49
CA SER A 142 -9.00 7.98 4.06
C SER A 142 -7.83 7.08 3.64
N LEU A 143 -7.16 6.44 4.60
CA LEU A 143 -6.06 5.52 4.33
C LEU A 143 -6.59 4.13 3.96
N ASP A 144 -6.21 3.64 2.78
CA ASP A 144 -6.44 2.26 2.38
C ASP A 144 -5.30 1.37 2.87
N VAL A 145 -5.53 0.72 4.01
CA VAL A 145 -4.58 -0.23 4.59
C VAL A 145 -4.41 -1.46 3.69
N GLY A 146 -5.45 -1.89 2.98
CA GLY A 146 -5.39 -3.01 2.04
C GLY A 146 -4.43 -2.72 0.89
N ALA A 147 -4.51 -1.53 0.29
CA ALA A 147 -3.59 -1.09 -0.75
C ALA A 147 -2.13 -0.96 -0.25
N LEU A 148 -1.93 -0.54 1.01
CA LEU A 148 -0.60 -0.49 1.60
C LEU A 148 0.01 -1.88 1.80
N LEU A 149 -0.81 -2.85 2.24
CA LEU A 149 -0.38 -4.23 2.47
C LEU A 149 -0.22 -5.03 1.17
N ALA A 150 -0.97 -4.66 0.12
CA ALA A 150 -0.86 -5.27 -1.19
C ALA A 150 0.57 -5.12 -1.74
N GLY A 151 1.24 -6.26 -1.93
CA GLY A 151 2.61 -6.31 -2.42
C GLY A 151 3.68 -5.88 -1.42
N ALA A 152 3.36 -5.70 -0.14
CA ALA A 152 4.35 -5.53 0.92
C ALA A 152 4.64 -6.88 1.59
N SER A 153 5.43 -7.72 0.92
CA SER A 153 5.73 -9.10 1.38
C SER A 153 6.69 -9.14 2.57
N MET A 154 7.45 -8.06 2.80
CA MET A 154 8.37 -7.92 3.93
C MET A 154 7.94 -6.80 4.87
N LYS A 155 7.99 -7.07 6.18
CA LYS A 155 7.58 -6.13 7.24
C LYS A 155 8.16 -4.71 7.09
N GLY A 156 9.41 -4.59 6.62
CA GLY A 156 10.07 -3.29 6.44
C GLY A 156 9.50 -2.46 5.29
N GLU A 157 8.89 -3.09 4.29
CA GLU A 157 8.37 -2.39 3.12
C GLU A 157 7.09 -1.60 3.45
N PHE A 158 6.18 -2.20 4.23
CA PHE A 158 5.00 -1.51 4.75
C PHE A 158 5.38 -0.28 5.57
N GLU A 159 6.31 -0.43 6.53
CA GLU A 159 6.78 0.69 7.35
C GLU A 159 7.41 1.80 6.48
N SER A 160 8.18 1.43 5.46
CA SER A 160 8.78 2.40 4.53
C SER A 160 7.72 3.14 3.70
N ARG A 161 6.69 2.44 3.22
CA ARG A 161 5.58 3.05 2.46
C ARG A 161 4.76 3.99 3.34
N LEU A 162 4.45 3.59 4.58
CA LEU A 162 3.72 4.43 5.53
C LEU A 162 4.52 5.69 5.90
N LYS A 163 5.83 5.56 6.14
CA LYS A 163 6.69 6.72 6.40
C LYS A 163 6.70 7.70 5.23
N ALA A 164 6.87 7.21 4.00
CA ALA A 164 6.84 8.05 2.80
C ALA A 164 5.49 8.78 2.64
N LEU A 165 4.38 8.10 2.93
CA LEU A 165 3.04 8.69 2.91
C LEU A 165 2.89 9.80 3.96
N LEU A 166 3.32 9.55 5.20
CA LEU A 166 3.26 10.54 6.27
C LEU A 166 4.15 11.75 5.99
N GLU A 167 5.35 11.53 5.45
CA GLU A 167 6.25 12.61 5.02
C GLU A 167 5.60 13.45 3.92
N GLU A 168 4.99 12.82 2.93
CA GLU A 168 4.28 13.53 1.87
C GLU A 168 3.08 14.32 2.40
N ALA A 169 2.30 13.74 3.31
CA ALA A 169 1.19 14.45 3.97
C ALA A 169 1.68 15.67 4.77
N ALA A 170 2.80 15.54 5.48
CA ALA A 170 3.38 16.61 6.29
C ALA A 170 3.93 17.77 5.45
N HIS A 171 4.45 17.49 4.25
CA HIS A 171 4.97 18.51 3.32
C HIS A 171 3.92 18.97 2.29
N SER A 172 2.67 18.54 2.43
CA SER A 172 1.60 18.92 1.51
C SER A 172 1.34 20.43 1.61
N PRO A 173 1.21 21.16 0.47
CA PRO A 173 0.92 22.59 0.48
C PRO A 173 -0.46 22.90 1.08
N GLN A 174 -1.37 21.94 0.98
CA GLN A 174 -2.67 21.99 1.62
C GLN A 174 -2.63 21.07 2.85
N PRO A 175 -3.02 21.54 4.05
CA PRO A 175 -3.01 20.68 5.23
C PRO A 175 -3.86 19.44 5.03
N VAL A 176 -3.39 18.31 5.56
CA VAL A 176 -4.01 16.98 5.41
C VAL A 176 -4.42 16.45 6.77
N ILE A 177 -5.66 15.97 6.89
CA ILE A 177 -6.12 15.10 7.97
C ILE A 177 -6.19 13.69 7.41
N LEU A 178 -5.52 12.75 8.07
CA LEU A 178 -5.54 11.34 7.70
C LEU A 178 -6.54 10.59 8.59
N PHE A 179 -7.51 9.93 7.97
CA PHE A 179 -8.42 9.01 8.62
C PHE A 179 -7.92 7.58 8.46
N VAL A 180 -7.98 6.82 9.56
CA VAL A 180 -7.65 5.40 9.61
C VAL A 180 -8.78 4.70 10.35
N ASP A 181 -9.55 3.87 9.65
CA ASP A 181 -10.71 3.20 10.23
C ASP A 181 -10.26 2.17 11.29
N GLU A 182 -9.38 1.25 10.89
CA GLU A 182 -8.88 0.20 11.76
C GLU A 182 -7.46 0.48 12.22
N VAL A 183 -7.25 1.52 13.05
CA VAL A 183 -5.90 1.86 13.54
C VAL A 183 -5.20 0.68 14.23
N HIS A 184 -5.97 -0.26 14.80
CA HIS A 184 -5.43 -1.48 15.41
C HIS A 184 -4.74 -2.40 14.39
N THR A 185 -5.11 -2.38 13.11
CA THR A 185 -4.40 -3.13 12.04
C THR A 185 -3.01 -2.56 11.78
N LEU A 186 -2.81 -1.25 11.93
CA LEU A 186 -1.49 -0.63 11.81
C LEU A 186 -0.59 -0.95 13.01
N VAL A 187 -1.17 -1.10 14.21
CA VAL A 187 -0.44 -1.33 15.47
C VAL A 187 -0.20 -2.82 15.74
N VAL A 188 -1.10 -3.70 15.28
CA VAL A 188 -1.07 -5.15 15.49
C VAL A 188 -0.69 -5.86 14.18
N HIS A 189 0.38 -5.43 13.52
CA HIS A 189 1.15 -6.36 12.70
C HIS A 189 2.22 -6.98 13.60
N PRO A 190 2.00 -8.21 14.13
CA PRO A 190 3.04 -8.89 14.85
C PRO A 190 4.17 -9.12 13.86
N VAL A 191 5.38 -8.75 14.27
CA VAL A 191 6.61 -9.36 13.75
C VAL A 191 6.49 -10.85 14.04
N ARG A 192 5.86 -11.61 13.15
CA ARG A 192 5.88 -13.07 13.24
C ARG A 192 7.25 -13.50 12.74
N GLY A 193 8.23 -13.33 13.60
CA GLY A 193 9.65 -13.45 13.27
C GLY A 193 10.55 -13.14 14.45
N MET A 194 10.22 -13.64 15.64
CA MET A 194 11.23 -14.05 16.63
C MET A 194 10.51 -14.87 17.71
N LEU A 195 10.47 -16.19 17.55
CA LEU A 195 10.35 -17.06 18.71
C LEU A 195 11.65 -16.90 19.51
N PRO A 196 11.60 -16.61 20.83
CA PRO A 196 12.78 -16.73 21.65
C PRO A 196 13.00 -18.22 21.87
N THR A 197 13.96 -18.82 21.19
CA THR A 197 14.53 -20.08 21.64
C THR A 197 15.24 -19.82 22.96
N CYS A 198 14.80 -20.52 24.00
CA CYS A 198 15.48 -20.66 25.27
C CYS A 198 16.90 -21.21 25.10
#